data_AF-F2SBA7-F1
#
_entry.id   AF-F2SBA7-F1
#
_cell.length_a   1.000
_cell.length_b   1.000
_cell.length_c   1.000
_cell.angle_alpha   90.00
_cell.angle_beta   90.00
_cell.angle_gamma   90.00
#
_symmetry.space_group_name_H-M   'P 1'
#
loop_
_entity.id
_entity.type
_entity.pdbx_description
1 polymer ?
#
loop_
_entity_poly.entity_id
_entity_poly.type
_entity_poly.pdbx_seq_one_letter_code
_entity_poly.pdbx_strand_id
1 'polypeptide(L)'
;MDDADDLDVERIEYLDKCANYLGKAKVNIDRLIFDNNTSQGQTVDYRHVEHLANVFQNKCDRHLPENFILVKISRDTLSEARELANLYPSDLLKDNLLFSINIPEDAELSVLHGKHRLLAAKQAFWPADRWWGVHFYSNGEKSKENVK
;
A
#
# COMPACT_ATOMS: atom_id res chain seq x y z
N MET A 1 -16.81 34.34 1.22
CA MET A 1 -15.58 34.73 0.50
C MET A 1 -14.48 34.01 1.24
N ASP A 2 -14.27 32.73 0.91
CA ASP A 2 -13.11 31.88 1.24
C ASP A 2 -13.37 30.44 0.75
N ASP A 3 -13.80 30.28 -0.52
CA ASP A 3 -14.04 28.97 -1.16
C ASP A 3 -12.98 28.64 -2.22
N ALA A 4 -12.04 29.57 -2.49
CA ALA A 4 -11.01 29.41 -3.51
C ALA A 4 -9.73 28.74 -2.99
N ASP A 5 -9.47 28.84 -1.68
CA ASP A 5 -8.24 28.34 -1.05
C ASP A 5 -8.30 26.81 -0.80
N ASP A 6 -9.49 26.27 -0.54
CA ASP A 6 -9.70 24.83 -0.26
C ASP A 6 -9.50 23.97 -1.52
N LEU A 7 -9.90 24.48 -2.69
CA LEU A 7 -9.71 23.80 -3.97
C LEU A 7 -8.23 23.71 -4.39
N ASP A 8 -7.43 24.72 -4.04
CA ASP A 8 -5.99 24.71 -4.34
C ASP A 8 -5.25 23.72 -3.43
N VAL A 9 -5.63 23.58 -2.16
CA VAL A 9 -5.08 22.56 -1.25
C VAL A 9 -5.42 21.14 -1.72
N GLU A 10 -6.69 20.87 -2.06
CA GLU A 10 -7.11 19.54 -2.53
C GLU A 10 -6.42 19.16 -3.85
N ARG A 11 -6.27 20.13 -4.77
CA ARG A 11 -5.56 19.96 -6.03
C ARG A 11 -4.07 19.70 -5.82
N ILE A 12 -3.42 20.40 -4.88
CA ILE A 12 -2.00 20.17 -4.54
C ILE A 12 -1.80 18.77 -3.93
N GLU A 13 -2.66 18.35 -2.99
CA GLU A 13 -2.61 16.99 -2.42
C GLU A 13 -2.83 15.90 -3.48
N TYR A 14 -3.76 16.13 -4.41
CA TYR A 14 -3.99 15.21 -5.52
C TYR A 14 -2.77 15.12 -6.43
N LEU A 15 -2.17 16.26 -6.79
CA LEU A 15 -0.95 16.30 -7.62
C LEU A 15 0.23 15.62 -6.93
N ASP A 16 0.41 15.79 -5.62
CA ASP A 16 1.44 15.12 -4.84
C ASP A 16 1.23 13.60 -4.79
N LYS A 17 -0.02 13.16 -4.57
CA LYS A 17 -0.38 11.73 -4.67
C LYS A 17 -0.07 11.17 -6.05
N CYS A 18 -0.43 11.89 -7.12
CA CYS A 18 -0.16 11.46 -8.49
C CYS A 18 1.34 11.40 -8.80
N ALA A 19 2.12 12.40 -8.38
CA ALA A 19 3.56 12.46 -8.62
C ALA A 19 4.33 11.34 -7.91
N ASN A 20 3.83 10.91 -6.75
CA ASN A 20 4.44 9.87 -5.95
C ASN A 20 3.89 8.48 -6.24
N TYR A 21 2.83 8.33 -7.03
CA TYR A 21 2.23 7.03 -7.32
C TYR A 21 3.15 6.16 -8.20
N LEU A 22 3.36 4.92 -7.78
CA LEU A 22 4.26 3.95 -8.44
C LEU A 22 3.54 2.74 -9.04
N GLY A 23 2.23 2.63 -8.84
CA GLY A 23 1.41 1.51 -9.34
C GLY A 23 0.82 0.64 -8.24
N LYS A 24 0.32 -0.54 -8.63
CA LYS A 24 -0.40 -1.47 -7.77
C LYS A 24 0.03 -2.92 -7.99
N ALA A 25 0.05 -3.70 -6.91
CA ALA A 25 0.33 -5.15 -6.96
C ALA A 25 -0.29 -5.89 -5.76
N LYS A 26 -0.26 -7.21 -5.81
CA LYS A 26 -0.45 -8.08 -4.64
C LYS A 26 0.90 -8.24 -3.95
N VAL A 27 0.89 -8.09 -2.64
CA VAL A 27 2.06 -8.38 -1.79
C VAL A 27 1.63 -9.24 -0.61
N ASN A 28 2.62 -9.93 -0.03
CA ASN A 28 2.40 -10.62 1.24
C ASN A 28 2.16 -9.60 2.37
N ILE A 29 1.09 -9.81 3.13
CA ILE A 29 0.64 -8.97 4.24
C ILE A 29 1.67 -8.84 5.36
N ASP A 30 2.55 -9.83 5.52
CA ASP A 30 3.57 -9.85 6.57
C ASP A 30 4.72 -8.86 6.26
N ARG A 31 4.84 -8.37 5.03
CA ARG A 31 5.78 -7.30 4.64
C ARG A 31 5.25 -5.89 4.90
N LEU A 32 3.99 -5.77 5.34
CA LEU A 32 3.34 -4.50 5.64
C LEU A 32 3.54 -4.13 7.12
N ILE A 33 4.17 -2.98 7.36
CA ILE A 33 4.45 -2.44 8.70
C ILE A 33 3.67 -1.15 8.95
N PHE A 34 3.35 -0.87 10.21
CA PHE A 34 2.75 0.40 10.56
C PHE A 34 3.84 1.45 10.74
N ASP A 35 3.69 2.58 10.05
CA ASP A 35 4.45 3.76 10.42
C ASP A 35 3.94 4.24 11.79
N ASN A 36 4.81 4.11 12.79
CA ASN A 36 4.57 4.52 14.17
C ASN A 36 5.02 5.97 14.42
N ASN A 37 5.71 6.60 13.45
CA ASN A 37 6.28 7.95 13.59
C ASN A 37 5.33 9.06 13.15
N THR A 38 4.18 8.74 12.56
CA THR A 38 3.19 9.75 12.21
C THR A 38 2.38 10.11 13.46
N SER A 39 2.51 11.35 13.94
CA SER A 39 1.70 11.93 15.03
C SER A 39 0.19 11.91 14.79
N GLN A 40 -0.24 11.54 13.58
CA GLN A 40 -1.60 11.17 13.20
C GLN A 40 -1.83 9.66 13.27
N GLY A 41 -1.30 9.01 14.31
CA GLY A 41 -1.52 7.59 14.55
C GLY A 41 -3.01 7.33 14.72
N GLN A 42 -3.70 7.02 13.61
CA GLN A 42 -5.09 6.58 13.65
C GLN A 42 -5.17 5.46 14.67
N THR A 43 -5.83 5.73 15.78
CA THR A 43 -6.00 4.77 16.85
C THR A 43 -6.72 3.57 16.26
N VAL A 44 -6.10 2.40 16.38
CA VAL A 44 -6.69 1.16 15.89
C VAL A 44 -7.90 0.85 16.76
N ASP A 45 -9.09 0.99 16.17
CA ASP A 45 -10.33 0.48 16.75
C ASP A 45 -10.44 -1.03 16.51
N TYR A 46 -10.11 -1.79 17.55
CA TYR A 46 -10.13 -3.25 17.49
C TYR A 46 -11.53 -3.84 17.29
N ARG A 47 -12.62 -3.13 17.64
CA ARG A 47 -13.99 -3.60 17.35
C ARG A 47 -14.25 -3.58 15.86
N HIS A 48 -13.80 -2.53 15.18
CA HIS A 48 -13.88 -2.44 13.73
C HIS A 48 -12.99 -3.49 13.05
N VAL A 49 -11.80 -3.77 13.61
CA VAL A 49 -10.94 -4.87 13.13
C VAL A 49 -11.65 -6.23 13.21
N GLU A 50 -12.24 -6.55 14.36
CA GLU A 50 -12.96 -7.82 14.56
C GLU A 50 -14.16 -7.94 13.62
N HIS A 51 -14.92 -6.86 13.45
CA HIS A 51 -16.01 -6.81 12.50
C HIS A 51 -15.53 -7.11 11.07
N LEU A 52 -14.46 -6.44 10.62
CA LEU A 52 -13.87 -6.67 9.30
C LEU A 52 -13.34 -8.11 9.15
N ALA A 53 -12.72 -8.68 10.19
CA ALA A 53 -12.22 -10.05 10.17
C ALA A 53 -13.36 -11.04 9.94
N ASN A 54 -14.50 -10.85 10.61
CA ASN A 54 -15.71 -11.65 10.42
C ASN A 54 -16.31 -11.47 9.01
N VAL A 55 -16.28 -10.25 8.47
CA VAL A 55 -16.70 -10.00 7.07
C VAL A 55 -15.81 -10.77 6.11
N PHE A 56 -14.49 -10.71 6.27
CA PHE A 56 -13.53 -11.36 5.38
C PHE A 56 -13.65 -12.88 5.33
N GLN A 57 -14.14 -13.52 6.40
CA GLN A 57 -14.42 -14.97 6.40
C GLN A 57 -15.57 -15.36 5.47
N ASN A 58 -16.53 -14.45 5.24
CA ASN A 58 -17.72 -14.73 4.43
C ASN A 58 -17.61 -14.14 3.02
N LYS A 59 -17.13 -12.90 2.90
CA LYS A 59 -16.94 -12.19 1.65
C LYS A 59 -15.74 -11.26 1.78
N CYS A 60 -14.70 -11.50 0.98
CA CYS A 60 -13.55 -10.61 0.92
C CYS A 60 -13.31 -10.09 -0.50
N ASP A 61 -13.65 -8.82 -0.71
CA ASP A 61 -13.49 -8.14 -1.98
C ASP A 61 -12.07 -7.54 -2.13
N ARG A 62 -11.02 -8.30 -1.75
CA ARG A 62 -9.59 -7.89 -1.76
C ARG A 62 -9.01 -7.56 -3.13
N HIS A 63 -9.76 -7.82 -4.20
CA HIS A 63 -9.40 -7.47 -5.58
C HIS A 63 -9.92 -6.09 -6.00
N LEU A 64 -10.87 -5.51 -5.26
CA LEU A 64 -11.41 -4.20 -5.59
C LEU A 64 -10.41 -3.10 -5.21
N PRO A 65 -10.06 -2.17 -6.12
CA PRO A 65 -9.11 -1.10 -5.86
C PRO A 65 -9.46 -0.22 -4.64
N GLU A 66 -10.75 -0.01 -4.37
CA GLU A 66 -11.24 0.71 -3.18
C GLU A 66 -10.85 0.06 -1.83
N ASN A 67 -10.52 -1.24 -1.86
CA ASN A 67 -10.11 -2.01 -0.70
C ASN A 67 -8.58 -2.12 -0.57
N PHE A 68 -7.81 -1.54 -1.48
CA PHE A 68 -6.36 -1.63 -1.45
C PHE A 68 -5.76 -0.81 -0.31
N ILE A 69 -4.64 -1.30 0.21
CA ILE A 69 -3.88 -0.61 1.26
C ILE A 69 -2.91 0.35 0.58
N LEU A 70 -2.83 1.58 1.06
CA LEU A 70 -1.87 2.57 0.55
C LEU A 70 -0.56 2.40 1.32
N VAL A 71 0.55 2.24 0.60
CA VAL A 71 1.87 1.97 1.19
C VAL A 71 2.94 2.89 0.62
N LYS A 72 3.94 3.23 1.43
CA LYS A 72 5.18 3.87 1.00
C LYS A 72 6.28 2.83 0.79
N ILE A 73 7.05 2.99 -0.28
CA ILE A 73 8.21 2.17 -0.62
C ILE A 73 9.26 3.02 -1.34
N SER A 74 10.54 2.64 -1.25
CA SER A 74 11.58 3.22 -2.09
C SER A 74 11.40 2.78 -3.56
N ARG A 75 11.82 3.61 -4.51
CA ARG A 75 11.75 3.26 -5.94
C ARG A 75 12.67 2.09 -6.29
N ASP A 76 13.82 1.99 -5.63
CA ASP A 76 14.81 0.93 -5.86
C ASP A 76 14.25 -0.43 -5.43
N THR A 77 13.70 -0.50 -4.21
CA THR A 77 13.06 -1.73 -3.70
C THR A 77 11.91 -2.17 -4.60
N LEU A 78 11.08 -1.23 -5.07
CA LEU A 78 9.98 -1.57 -5.97
C LEU A 78 10.51 -2.06 -7.34
N SER A 79 11.59 -1.46 -7.85
CA SER A 79 12.20 -1.90 -9.11
C SER A 79 12.77 -3.31 -8.97
N GLU A 80 13.48 -3.59 -7.89
CA GLU A 80 14.03 -4.92 -7.61
C GLU A 80 12.90 -5.97 -7.50
N ALA A 81 11.88 -5.71 -6.68
CA ALA A 81 10.73 -6.60 -6.53
C ALA A 81 10.01 -6.88 -7.87
N ARG A 82 9.90 -5.85 -8.70
CA ARG A 82 9.31 -5.92 -10.05
C ARG A 82 10.18 -6.74 -11.01
N GLU A 83 11.49 -6.54 -10.98
CA GLU A 83 12.45 -7.26 -11.82
C GLU A 83 12.51 -8.74 -11.47
N LEU A 84 12.50 -9.09 -10.18
CA LEU A 84 12.38 -10.48 -9.70
C LEU A 84 11.08 -11.15 -10.18
N ALA A 85 10.01 -10.36 -10.36
CA ALA A 85 8.73 -10.82 -10.90
C ALA A 85 8.67 -10.82 -12.44
N ASN A 86 9.73 -10.42 -13.14
CA ASN A 86 9.79 -10.25 -14.60
C ASN A 86 8.70 -9.31 -15.15
N LEU A 87 8.42 -8.21 -14.43
CA LEU A 87 7.40 -7.23 -14.83
C LEU A 87 8.05 -5.95 -15.36
N TYR A 88 7.36 -5.24 -16.24
CA TYR A 88 7.71 -3.88 -16.67
C TYR A 88 7.07 -2.84 -15.75
N PRO A 89 7.59 -1.60 -15.66
CA PRO A 89 6.99 -0.58 -14.79
C PRO A 89 5.54 -0.27 -15.18
N SER A 90 5.23 -0.35 -16.48
CA SER A 90 3.89 -0.17 -17.01
C SER A 90 2.91 -1.28 -16.59
N ASP A 91 3.38 -2.47 -16.21
CA ASP A 91 2.52 -3.55 -15.74
C ASP A 91 1.84 -3.21 -14.42
N LEU A 92 2.55 -2.52 -13.52
CA LEU A 92 1.99 -2.07 -12.24
C LEU A 92 0.97 -0.93 -12.39
N LEU A 93 0.89 -0.31 -13.58
CA LEU A 93 -0.04 0.78 -13.87
C LEU A 93 -1.30 0.30 -14.62
N LYS A 94 -1.38 -0.98 -15.01
CA LYS A 94 -2.53 -1.52 -15.74
C LYS A 94 -3.76 -1.61 -14.85
N ASP A 95 -4.87 -1.02 -15.29
CA ASP A 95 -6.07 -0.93 -14.44
C ASP A 95 -6.72 -2.28 -14.13
N ASN A 96 -6.67 -3.21 -15.08
CA ASN A 96 -7.41 -4.47 -15.01
C ASN A 96 -6.58 -5.65 -14.49
N LEU A 97 -5.32 -5.42 -14.11
CA LEU A 97 -4.41 -6.48 -13.70
C LEU A 97 -3.83 -6.18 -12.32
N LEU A 98 -3.66 -7.24 -11.54
CA LEU A 98 -3.04 -7.18 -10.22
C LEU A 98 -2.01 -8.30 -10.11
N PHE A 99 -0.77 -7.96 -10.46
CA PHE A 99 0.36 -8.88 -10.43
C PHE A 99 0.81 -9.17 -9.02
N SER A 100 1.35 -10.35 -8.78
CA SER A 100 1.99 -10.69 -7.50
C SER A 100 3.46 -10.31 -7.57
N ILE A 101 3.94 -9.56 -6.59
CA ILE A 101 5.37 -9.26 -6.43
C ILE A 101 5.82 -9.64 -5.03
N ASN A 102 7.05 -10.15 -4.93
CA ASN A 102 7.67 -10.45 -3.65
C ASN A 102 8.56 -9.28 -3.26
N ILE A 103 8.25 -8.68 -2.12
CA ILE A 103 9.10 -7.65 -1.53
C ILE A 103 10.31 -8.34 -0.89
N PRO A 104 11.54 -7.85 -1.11
CA PRO A 104 12.75 -8.34 -0.45
C PRO A 104 12.58 -8.43 1.06
N GLU A 105 13.25 -9.40 1.70
CA GLU A 105 12.99 -9.69 3.11
C GLU A 105 13.48 -8.60 4.06
N ASP A 106 14.51 -7.88 3.65
CA ASP A 106 15.12 -6.74 4.32
C ASP A 106 14.40 -5.41 4.03
N ALA A 107 13.38 -5.45 3.16
CA ALA A 107 12.56 -4.30 2.83
C ALA A 107 11.22 -4.31 3.54
N GLU A 108 10.79 -3.13 3.98
CA GLU A 108 9.54 -2.93 4.69
C GLU A 108 8.63 -1.95 3.93
N LEU A 109 7.33 -2.24 3.93
CA LEU A 109 6.31 -1.39 3.31
C LEU A 109 5.55 -0.62 4.40
N SER A 110 5.75 0.70 4.45
CA SER A 110 5.10 1.55 5.43
C SER A 110 3.64 1.83 5.06
N VAL A 111 2.70 1.33 5.86
CA VAL A 111 1.26 1.48 5.64
C VAL A 111 0.80 2.90 5.99
N LEU A 112 0.30 3.62 4.98
CA LEU A 112 -0.31 4.94 5.13
C LEU A 112 -1.79 4.85 5.51
N HIS A 113 -2.52 3.92 4.90
CA HIS A 113 -3.97 3.79 5.06
C HIS A 113 -4.40 2.32 4.96
N GLY A 114 -5.47 1.96 5.67
CA GLY A 114 -5.98 0.58 5.69
C GLY A 114 -5.44 -0.27 6.84
N LYS A 115 -5.00 0.35 7.95
CA LYS A 115 -4.47 -0.36 9.13
C LYS A 115 -5.46 -1.40 9.68
N HIS A 116 -6.74 -1.05 9.80
CA HIS A 116 -7.78 -1.97 10.26
C HIS A 116 -7.96 -3.17 9.34
N ARG A 117 -7.93 -2.94 8.01
CA ARG A 117 -8.04 -4.01 7.00
C ARG A 117 -6.85 -4.94 7.09
N LEU A 118 -5.64 -4.40 7.25
CA LEU A 118 -4.43 -5.20 7.41
C LEU A 118 -4.52 -6.12 8.62
N LEU A 119 -4.92 -5.58 9.78
CA LEU A 119 -5.07 -6.35 11.01
C LEU A 119 -6.16 -7.41 10.88
N ALA A 120 -7.30 -7.04 10.30
CA ALA A 120 -8.41 -7.95 10.07
C ALA A 120 -8.00 -9.10 9.13
N ALA A 121 -7.23 -8.81 8.07
CA ALA A 121 -6.71 -9.81 7.16
C ALA A 121 -5.69 -10.74 7.83
N LYS A 122 -4.82 -10.21 8.70
CA LYS A 122 -3.90 -11.03 9.52
C LYS A 122 -4.64 -11.99 10.46
N GLN A 123 -5.80 -11.59 10.97
CA GLN A 123 -6.66 -12.42 11.82
C GLN A 123 -7.48 -13.45 11.02
N ALA A 124 -8.05 -13.04 9.88
CA ALA A 124 -8.99 -13.84 9.11
C ALA A 124 -8.33 -14.88 8.20
N PHE A 125 -7.11 -14.61 7.70
CA PHE A 125 -6.47 -15.46 6.69
C PHE A 125 -5.39 -16.37 7.23
N TRP A 126 -5.38 -17.60 6.71
CA TRP A 126 -4.29 -18.55 6.88
C TRP A 126 -2.99 -17.99 6.28
N PRO A 127 -1.82 -18.24 6.89
CA PRO A 127 -0.54 -17.70 6.42
C PRO A 127 -0.26 -17.91 4.92
N ALA A 128 -0.69 -19.04 4.35
CA ALA A 128 -0.50 -19.36 2.93
C ALA A 128 -1.32 -18.48 1.96
N ASP A 129 -2.38 -17.80 2.41
CA ASP A 129 -3.24 -16.93 1.59
C ASP A 129 -3.22 -15.46 2.06
N ARG A 130 -2.20 -15.08 2.84
CA ARG A 130 -2.01 -13.72 3.35
C ARG A 130 -1.41 -12.79 2.31
N TRP A 131 -2.18 -12.48 1.29
CA TRP A 131 -1.87 -11.42 0.35
C TRP A 131 -2.93 -10.33 0.38
N TRP A 132 -2.53 -9.11 0.04
CA TRP A 132 -3.44 -7.98 -0.14
C TRP A 132 -3.03 -7.13 -1.34
N GLY A 133 -4.00 -6.48 -2.00
CA GLY A 133 -3.74 -5.49 -3.05
C GLY A 133 -3.28 -4.17 -2.46
N VAL A 134 -2.20 -3.60 -2.97
CA VAL A 134 -1.62 -2.35 -2.46
C VAL A 134 -1.42 -1.33 -3.56
N HIS A 135 -1.54 -0.05 -3.21
CA HIS A 135 -1.08 1.08 -4.00
C HIS A 135 0.26 1.56 -3.46
N PHE A 136 1.28 1.58 -4.30
CA PHE A 136 2.61 2.03 -3.94
C PHE A 136 2.76 3.53 -4.17
N TYR A 137 3.33 4.19 -3.16
CA TYR A 137 3.77 5.57 -3.24
C TYR A 137 5.26 5.65 -2.92
N SER A 138 5.96 6.54 -3.59
CA SER A 138 7.34 6.88 -3.31
C SER A 138 7.47 7.39 -1.87
N ASN A 139 8.38 6.82 -1.10
CA ASN A 139 8.73 7.34 0.24
C ASN A 139 9.61 8.61 0.17
N GLY A 140 10.01 9.03 -1.03
CA GLY A 140 10.85 10.21 -1.25
C GLY A 140 12.35 9.95 -1.06
N GLU A 141 12.74 8.73 -0.68
CA GLU A 141 14.13 8.32 -0.66
C GLU A 141 14.66 8.28 -2.10
N LYS A 142 15.69 9.09 -2.36
CA LYS A 142 16.42 9.03 -3.63
C LYS A 142 17.10 7.66 -3.70
N SER A 143 17.16 7.12 -4.91
CA SER A 143 17.90 5.90 -5.18
C SER A 143 19.26 5.95 -4.52
N LYS A 144 19.70 4.85 -3.89
CA LYS A 144 21.07 4.76 -3.37
C LYS A 144 22.00 4.79 -4.58
N GLU A 145 22.41 5.99 -4.97
CA GLU A 145 23.45 6.21 -5.96
C GLU A 145 24.72 5.55 -5.39
N ASN A 146 25.07 4.39 -5.95
CA ASN A 146 26.21 3.60 -5.54
C ASN A 146 27.46 4.50 -5.59
N VAL A 147 27.97 4.84 -4.40
CA VAL A 147 29.32 5.38 -4.27
C VAL A 147 30.29 4.24 -4.56
N LYS A 148 30.70 4.22 -5.83
CA LYS A 148 31.98 3.79 -6.40
C LYS A 148 32.46 2.36 -6.20
#